data_AF-A0A9D8MY73-F1
#
_entry.id   AF-A0A9D8MY73-F1
#
_cell.length_a   1.000
_cell.length_b   1.000
_cell.length_c   1.000
_cell.angle_alpha   90.00
_cell.angle_beta   90.00
_cell.angle_gamma   90.00
#
_symmetry.space_group_name_H-M   'P 1'
#
loop_
_entity.id
_entity.type
_entity.pdbx_description
1 polymer ?
#
loop_
_entity_poly.entity_id
_entity_poly.type
_entity_poly.pdbx_seq_one_letter_code
_entity_poly.pdbx_strand_id
1 'polypeptide(L)'
;MKKILLVLILAAAAAVAANAQDIITKVDGTQISAKVVEVNPGTIKYHRTDNPGGPVYVIFISDIHTIKYENGLVETYNDLAAAAPAEAGADAPAVTTPEPREATPEAIAADKAAEEAEKKPQESAPVDPQGNDEPWWEYEPQRTPVTSVRYRDISGYYDPHDYVEAPGDPYIPVLSGLASFFIPGLGQCIDGEWGRGIGVVATNVAFGVLEFVEACTLFYTAEESTQAYKNAYFTGSYNYSSRARLDRANGMFGAAFGATLLTMAAQTAFNVWNICDAVNIAKVKNMYYHDSLARSYASLDMQLAPQLAFAPTANGNLQPTAGLSLKVSF
;
A
#
# COMPACT_ATOMS: atom_id res chain seq x y z
N MET A 1 18.68 11.65 -1.87
CA MET A 1 19.61 10.83 -2.69
C MET A 1 19.51 9.33 -2.39
N LYS A 2 19.65 8.86 -1.14
CA LYS A 2 19.59 7.40 -0.82
C LYS A 2 18.23 6.73 -1.11
N LYS A 3 17.12 7.45 -0.90
CA LYS A 3 15.76 6.95 -1.20
C LYS A 3 15.48 6.86 -2.71
N ILE A 4 15.93 7.87 -3.46
CA ILE A 4 15.88 7.89 -4.93
C ILE A 4 16.76 6.78 -5.52
N LEU A 5 17.95 6.55 -4.93
CA LEU A 5 18.82 5.45 -5.32
C LEU A 5 18.15 4.09 -5.06
N LEU A 6 17.44 3.91 -3.94
CA LEU A 6 16.75 2.67 -3.60
C LEU A 6 15.56 2.42 -4.54
N VAL A 7 14.78 3.45 -4.87
CA VAL A 7 13.69 3.38 -5.86
C VAL A 7 14.24 3.10 -7.26
N LEU A 8 15.36 3.70 -7.66
CA LEU A 8 16.04 3.40 -8.93
C LEU A 8 16.60 1.97 -8.97
N ILE A 9 17.15 1.47 -7.86
CA ILE A 9 17.63 0.09 -7.75
C ILE A 9 16.45 -0.89 -7.78
N LEU A 10 15.32 -0.56 -7.13
CA LEU A 10 14.12 -1.40 -7.12
C LEU A 10 13.41 -1.38 -8.49
N ALA A 11 13.39 -0.23 -9.17
CA ALA A 11 12.89 -0.08 -10.53
C ALA A 11 13.83 -0.78 -11.55
N ALA A 12 15.15 -0.70 -11.35
CA ALA A 12 16.11 -1.47 -12.14
C ALA A 12 15.96 -2.98 -11.91
N ALA A 13 15.76 -3.42 -10.66
CA ALA A 13 15.48 -4.82 -10.32
C ALA A 13 14.16 -5.32 -10.93
N ALA A 14 13.11 -4.48 -10.96
CA ALA A 14 11.87 -4.77 -11.65
C ALA A 14 12.04 -4.82 -13.19
N ALA A 15 12.96 -4.03 -13.75
CA ALA A 15 13.33 -4.13 -15.16
C ALA A 15 14.11 -5.42 -15.49
N VAL A 16 14.87 -6.00 -14.54
CA VAL A 16 15.49 -7.33 -14.72
C VAL A 16 14.46 -8.47 -14.63
N ALA A 17 13.26 -8.22 -14.09
CA ALA A 17 12.14 -9.17 -14.11
C ALA A 17 11.32 -9.11 -15.42
N ALA A 18 11.63 -8.19 -16.34
CA ALA A 18 11.16 -8.25 -17.70
C ALA A 18 11.88 -9.41 -18.41
N ASN A 19 11.30 -10.60 -18.29
CA ASN A 19 11.74 -11.79 -19.01
C ASN A 19 11.68 -11.47 -20.51
N ALA A 20 12.85 -11.23 -21.13
CA ALA A 20 12.93 -11.15 -22.57
C ALA A 20 12.85 -12.59 -23.10
N GLN A 21 11.69 -12.97 -23.65
CA GLN A 21 11.52 -14.26 -24.32
C GLN A 21 12.10 -14.22 -25.74
N ASP A 22 12.47 -15.39 -26.28
CA ASP A 22 12.84 -15.50 -27.68
C ASP A 22 11.59 -15.34 -28.56
N ILE A 23 11.75 -14.75 -29.74
CA ILE A 23 10.68 -14.57 -30.73
C ILE A 23 11.10 -15.28 -32.02
N ILE A 24 10.38 -16.33 -32.36
CA ILE A 24 10.52 -17.04 -33.63
C ILE A 24 9.51 -16.46 -34.60
N THR A 25 9.98 -15.83 -35.68
CA THR A 25 9.15 -15.36 -36.79
C THR A 25 9.22 -16.37 -37.91
N LYS A 26 8.07 -16.87 -38.33
CA LYS A 26 7.95 -17.82 -39.43
C LYS A 26 7.96 -17.12 -40.79
N VAL A 27 8.16 -17.91 -41.85
CA VAL A 27 8.08 -17.43 -43.24
C VAL A 27 6.67 -16.92 -43.59
N ASP A 28 5.63 -17.45 -42.94
CA ASP A 28 4.24 -16.97 -43.07
C ASP A 28 3.96 -15.62 -42.34
N GLY A 29 4.96 -15.06 -41.65
CA GLY A 29 4.86 -13.83 -40.87
C GLY A 29 4.27 -14.00 -39.47
N THR A 30 3.85 -15.21 -39.08
CA THR A 30 3.39 -15.47 -37.71
C THR A 30 4.56 -15.49 -36.74
N GLN A 31 4.32 -14.97 -35.53
CA GLN A 31 5.33 -14.89 -34.48
C GLN A 31 4.97 -15.82 -33.33
N ILE A 32 5.95 -16.58 -32.86
CA ILE A 32 5.85 -17.46 -31.71
C ILE A 32 6.78 -16.94 -30.63
N SER A 33 6.20 -16.57 -29.49
CA SER A 33 6.94 -16.31 -28.26
C SER A 33 7.37 -17.64 -27.65
N ALA A 34 8.67 -17.84 -27.54
CA ALA A 34 9.27 -19.12 -27.20
C ALA A 34 10.52 -18.96 -26.32
N LYS A 35 10.97 -20.07 -25.75
CA LYS A 35 12.32 -20.24 -25.23
C LYS A 35 12.99 -21.36 -26.00
N VAL A 36 14.03 -21.04 -26.76
CA VAL A 36 14.77 -22.00 -27.59
C VAL A 36 15.65 -22.86 -26.69
N VAL A 37 15.53 -24.18 -26.84
CA VAL A 37 16.27 -25.18 -26.05
C VAL A 37 17.49 -25.67 -26.80
N GLU A 38 17.35 -25.92 -28.10
CA GLU A 38 18.40 -26.52 -28.93
C GLU A 38 18.19 -26.15 -30.40
N VAL A 39 19.26 -25.75 -31.09
CA VAL A 39 19.28 -25.48 -32.53
C VAL A 39 20.08 -26.59 -33.22
N ASN A 40 19.40 -27.41 -34.04
CA ASN A 40 20.02 -28.44 -34.87
C ASN A 40 20.01 -28.00 -36.35
N PRO A 41 20.88 -28.55 -37.21
CA PRO A 41 21.00 -28.12 -38.61
C PRO A 41 19.73 -28.19 -39.48
N GLY A 42 18.68 -28.89 -39.03
CA GLY A 42 17.38 -28.95 -39.72
C GLY A 42 16.17 -28.58 -38.87
N THR A 43 16.28 -28.56 -37.55
CA THR A 43 15.14 -28.38 -36.63
C THR A 43 15.52 -27.62 -35.38
N ILE A 44 14.57 -26.88 -34.83
CA ILE A 44 14.74 -26.15 -33.57
C ILE A 44 13.73 -26.66 -32.55
N LYS A 45 14.22 -26.93 -31.35
CA LYS A 45 13.40 -27.34 -30.20
C LYS A 45 13.14 -26.13 -29.30
N TYR A 46 11.88 -25.91 -28.92
CA TYR A 46 11.50 -24.76 -28.10
C TYR A 46 10.33 -25.08 -27.15
N HIS A 47 10.21 -24.31 -26.06
CA HIS A 47 9.01 -24.24 -25.24
C HIS A 47 8.22 -22.98 -25.59
N ARG A 48 6.88 -23.05 -25.60
CA ARG A 48 6.07 -21.85 -25.77
C ARG A 48 6.01 -21.08 -24.45
N THR A 49 6.06 -19.75 -24.52
CA THR A 49 6.03 -18.96 -23.28
C THR A 49 4.69 -19.00 -22.56
N ASP A 50 3.58 -19.25 -23.27
CA ASP A 50 2.26 -19.43 -22.67
C ASP A 50 2.09 -20.77 -21.92
N ASN A 51 3.03 -21.72 -22.11
CA ASN A 51 3.06 -22.99 -21.39
C ASN A 51 4.52 -23.42 -21.08
N PRO A 52 5.21 -22.74 -20.15
CA PRO A 52 6.64 -22.95 -19.89
C PRO A 52 6.97 -24.31 -19.27
N GLY A 53 5.98 -24.97 -18.64
CA GLY A 53 6.08 -26.36 -18.15
C GLY A 53 5.54 -27.40 -19.13
N GLY A 54 5.19 -26.99 -20.36
CA GLY A 54 4.62 -27.84 -21.40
C GLY A 54 5.64 -28.69 -22.15
N PRO A 55 5.19 -29.49 -23.13
CA PRO A 55 6.07 -30.33 -23.94
C PRO A 55 7.04 -29.47 -24.79
N VAL A 56 8.14 -30.09 -25.21
CA VAL A 56 9.07 -29.49 -26.17
C VAL A 56 8.46 -29.56 -27.57
N TYR A 57 8.31 -28.41 -28.20
CA TYR A 57 7.85 -28.30 -29.59
C TYR A 57 9.03 -28.30 -30.56
N VAL A 58 8.83 -28.81 -31.76
CA VAL A 58 9.85 -28.88 -32.82
C VAL A 58 9.34 -28.14 -34.06
N ILE A 59 10.17 -27.28 -34.62
CA ILE A 59 9.91 -26.56 -35.88
C ILE A 59 11.08 -26.74 -36.83
N PHE A 60 10.80 -26.85 -38.13
CA PHE A 60 11.85 -26.94 -39.16
C PHE A 60 12.43 -25.56 -39.46
N ILE A 61 13.75 -25.51 -39.69
CA ILE A 61 14.43 -24.25 -40.05
C ILE A 61 13.87 -23.67 -41.36
N SER A 62 13.39 -24.51 -42.28
CA SER A 62 12.72 -24.09 -43.53
C SER A 62 11.50 -23.18 -43.30
N ASP A 63 10.85 -23.31 -42.14
CA ASP A 63 9.60 -22.61 -41.85
C ASP A 63 9.86 -21.32 -41.06
N ILE A 64 11.12 -21.02 -40.75
CA ILE A 64 11.56 -19.90 -39.92
C ILE A 64 12.18 -18.83 -40.80
N HIS A 65 11.73 -17.60 -40.65
CA HIS A 65 12.35 -16.42 -41.25
C HIS A 65 13.47 -15.91 -40.35
N THR A 66 13.13 -15.54 -39.11
CA THR A 66 14.08 -14.93 -38.14
C THR A 66 13.82 -15.41 -36.72
N ILE A 67 14.88 -15.60 -35.96
CA ILE A 67 14.83 -15.82 -34.51
C ILE A 67 15.50 -14.65 -33.82
N LYS A 68 14.76 -13.97 -32.95
CA LYS A 68 15.29 -12.95 -32.05
C LYS A 68 15.40 -13.54 -30.66
N TYR A 69 16.62 -13.74 -30.19
CA TYR A 69 16.90 -14.32 -28.88
C TYR A 69 16.76 -13.29 -27.74
N GLU A 70 16.63 -13.78 -26.50
CA GLU A 70 16.60 -13.01 -25.25
C GLU A 70 17.77 -12.03 -25.14
N ASN A 71 18.96 -12.44 -25.58
CA ASN A 71 20.17 -11.62 -25.58
C ASN A 71 20.20 -10.54 -26.68
N GLY A 72 19.14 -10.43 -27.49
CA GLY A 72 19.00 -9.47 -28.58
C GLY A 72 19.67 -9.88 -29.89
N LEU A 73 20.30 -11.06 -29.96
CA LEU A 73 20.88 -11.59 -31.19
C LEU A 73 19.76 -12.01 -32.15
N VAL A 74 19.92 -11.68 -33.44
CA VAL A 74 18.95 -12.04 -34.48
C VAL A 74 19.62 -12.95 -35.49
N GLU A 75 19.10 -14.17 -35.63
CA GLU A 75 19.51 -15.13 -36.67
C GLU A 75 18.45 -15.20 -37.76
N THR A 76 18.86 -14.90 -38.99
CA THR A 76 18.02 -15.01 -40.18
C THR A 76 18.35 -16.31 -40.91
N TYR A 77 17.33 -17.11 -41.18
CA TYR A 77 17.48 -18.41 -41.83
C TYR A 77 16.99 -18.42 -43.27
N ASN A 78 15.89 -17.70 -43.55
CA ASN A 78 15.34 -17.55 -44.89
C ASN A 78 15.02 -16.08 -45.13
N ASP A 79 15.29 -15.57 -46.33
CA ASP A 79 14.88 -14.21 -46.73
C ASP A 79 13.41 -14.19 -47.16
N LEU A 80 12.64 -13.21 -46.69
CA LEU A 80 11.27 -12.93 -47.16
C LEU A 80 11.30 -12.49 -48.64
N ALA A 81 11.30 -13.46 -49.57
CA ALA A 81 11.08 -13.22 -50.99
C ALA A 81 9.59 -13.40 -51.35
N ALA A 82 9.04 -12.38 -52.01
CA ALA A 82 7.63 -12.21 -52.33
C ALA A 82 6.99 -13.35 -53.14
N ALA A 83 5.81 -13.81 -52.70
CA ALA A 83 4.77 -14.34 -53.57
C ALA A 83 3.39 -14.30 -52.88
N ALA A 84 2.44 -13.61 -53.51
CA ALA A 84 1.00 -13.86 -53.39
C ALA A 84 0.51 -14.44 -54.74
N PRO A 85 -0.72 -14.93 -54.86
CA PRO A 85 -1.43 -15.98 -54.13
C PRO A 85 -1.82 -17.16 -55.09
N ALA A 86 -2.18 -18.34 -54.57
CA ALA A 86 -2.84 -19.41 -55.35
C ALA A 86 -3.67 -20.35 -54.46
N GLU A 87 -4.68 -20.97 -55.07
CA GLU A 87 -5.98 -21.34 -54.51
C GLU A 87 -6.16 -22.79 -53.99
N ALA A 88 -7.25 -22.95 -53.23
CA ALA A 88 -8.28 -24.03 -53.25
C ALA A 88 -8.06 -25.40 -52.58
N GLY A 89 -9.11 -25.81 -51.82
CA GLY A 89 -9.42 -27.18 -51.38
C GLY A 89 -10.04 -27.22 -49.98
N ALA A 90 -11.31 -26.82 -49.81
CA ALA A 90 -12.45 -27.73 -49.67
C ALA A 90 -12.43 -28.61 -48.40
N ASP A 91 -13.16 -28.23 -47.35
CA ASP A 91 -14.36 -28.97 -46.93
C ASP A 91 -15.14 -28.22 -45.84
N ALA A 92 -16.47 -28.22 -45.99
CA ALA A 92 -17.46 -27.75 -45.04
C ALA A 92 -17.87 -28.93 -44.12
N PRO A 93 -18.56 -28.76 -42.97
CA PRO A 93 -19.84 -28.05 -42.92
C PRO A 93 -20.02 -27.09 -41.74
N ALA A 94 -20.96 -26.17 -41.98
CA ALA A 94 -21.66 -25.34 -41.00
C ALA A 94 -22.27 -26.16 -39.85
N VAL A 95 -22.55 -25.50 -38.73
CA VAL A 95 -23.87 -25.51 -38.05
C VAL A 95 -23.84 -24.57 -36.83
N THR A 96 -24.55 -23.46 -37.00
CA THR A 96 -25.50 -22.79 -36.07
C THR A 96 -25.08 -22.37 -34.65
N THR A 97 -25.10 -21.05 -34.47
CA THR A 97 -25.66 -20.32 -33.31
C THR A 97 -26.93 -20.97 -32.77
N PRO A 98 -27.11 -21.04 -31.44
CA PRO A 98 -28.12 -20.16 -30.83
C PRO A 98 -27.70 -19.58 -29.46
N GLU A 99 -27.82 -18.27 -29.32
CA GLU A 99 -28.51 -17.66 -28.15
C GLU A 99 -30.03 -17.94 -28.32
N PRO A 100 -30.91 -18.00 -27.29
CA PRO A 100 -30.87 -17.17 -26.07
C PRO A 100 -31.48 -17.77 -24.76
N ARG A 101 -31.34 -16.99 -23.67
CA ARG A 101 -32.35 -16.73 -22.60
C ARG A 101 -32.59 -17.70 -21.41
N GLU A 102 -32.30 -17.16 -20.22
CA GLU A 102 -32.94 -17.23 -18.88
C GLU A 102 -33.59 -18.55 -18.38
N ALA A 103 -33.09 -19.06 -17.24
CA ALA A 103 -33.87 -19.37 -16.02
C ALA A 103 -32.98 -19.93 -14.89
N THR A 104 -32.88 -19.20 -13.76
CA THR A 104 -32.75 -19.74 -12.39
C THR A 104 -34.11 -20.39 -11.99
N PRO A 105 -34.26 -21.29 -10.98
CA PRO A 105 -33.56 -21.24 -9.68
C PRO A 105 -33.19 -22.58 -9.00
N GLU A 106 -32.40 -22.43 -7.93
CA GLU A 106 -32.37 -23.21 -6.68
C GLU A 106 -31.54 -24.51 -6.53
N ALA A 107 -30.87 -24.53 -5.36
CA ALA A 107 -30.48 -25.67 -4.52
C ALA A 107 -29.08 -26.27 -4.70
N ILE A 108 -28.04 -25.61 -4.15
CA ILE A 108 -27.04 -26.27 -3.28
C ILE A 108 -26.53 -25.26 -2.21
N ALA A 109 -26.77 -25.63 -0.93
CA ALA A 109 -26.05 -25.27 0.30
C ALA A 109 -25.90 -23.78 0.68
N ALA A 110 -26.54 -23.30 1.75
CA ALA A 110 -26.17 -23.53 3.16
C ALA A 110 -24.75 -22.98 3.45
N ASP A 111 -24.47 -22.18 4.47
CA ASP A 111 -25.20 -21.65 5.63
C ASP A 111 -24.15 -20.75 6.34
N LYS A 112 -24.59 -19.82 7.19
CA LYS A 112 -23.81 -18.83 7.98
C LYS A 112 -23.65 -17.44 7.36
N ALA A 113 -24.76 -16.74 7.26
CA ALA A 113 -24.77 -15.31 7.57
C ALA A 113 -26.10 -14.94 8.24
N ALA A 114 -26.00 -14.41 9.47
CA ALA A 114 -26.96 -13.57 10.16
C ALA A 114 -28.30 -14.19 10.59
N GLU A 115 -28.32 -14.72 11.81
CA GLU A 115 -29.44 -14.49 12.73
C GLU A 115 -28.93 -14.50 14.17
N GLU A 116 -28.63 -13.33 14.72
CA GLU A 116 -29.09 -13.02 16.08
C GLU A 116 -29.10 -11.50 16.24
N ALA A 117 -30.29 -10.94 16.01
CA ALA A 117 -30.64 -9.62 16.49
C ALA A 117 -30.71 -9.65 18.02
N GLU A 118 -30.21 -8.58 18.63
CA GLU A 118 -30.85 -7.93 19.78
C GLU A 118 -31.04 -8.78 21.06
N LYS A 119 -30.03 -8.74 21.94
CA LYS A 119 -30.24 -8.81 23.40
C LYS A 119 -29.22 -7.93 24.12
N LYS A 120 -29.68 -6.82 24.69
CA LYS A 120 -29.06 -6.24 25.90
C LYS A 120 -29.45 -7.12 27.09
N PRO A 121 -28.47 -7.51 27.91
CA PRO A 121 -28.60 -7.38 29.36
C PRO A 121 -27.40 -6.58 29.89
N GLN A 122 -27.63 -5.46 30.58
CA GLN A 122 -27.60 -5.36 32.03
C GLN A 122 -26.23 -5.70 32.65
N GLU A 123 -25.62 -4.62 33.15
CA GLU A 123 -24.55 -4.54 34.12
C GLU A 123 -24.65 -5.61 35.22
N SER A 124 -23.63 -6.47 35.27
CA SER A 124 -23.27 -7.25 36.44
C SER A 124 -21.76 -7.44 36.44
N ALA A 125 -21.14 -7.21 37.59
CA ALA A 125 -19.71 -7.35 37.82
C ALA A 125 -19.20 -8.75 37.41
N PRO A 126 -17.94 -8.91 37.00
CA PRO A 126 -17.44 -10.22 36.61
C PRO A 126 -17.37 -11.15 37.83
N VAL A 127 -18.15 -12.22 37.78
CA VAL A 127 -17.95 -13.42 38.59
C VAL A 127 -16.99 -14.32 37.81
N ASP A 128 -15.89 -14.70 38.46
CA ASP A 128 -14.90 -15.65 37.94
C ASP A 128 -15.55 -17.03 37.67
N PRO A 129 -15.45 -17.58 36.44
CA PRO A 129 -15.99 -18.90 36.12
C PRO A 129 -15.08 -20.08 36.53
N GLN A 130 -13.93 -19.84 37.15
CA GLN A 130 -13.01 -20.89 37.59
C GLN A 130 -12.68 -20.65 39.06
N GLY A 131 -13.29 -21.44 39.95
CA GLY A 131 -13.09 -21.37 41.40
C GLY A 131 -11.66 -21.70 41.85
N ASN A 132 -10.73 -20.79 41.54
CA ASN A 132 -9.37 -20.78 42.03
C ASN A 132 -9.26 -19.62 43.02
N ASP A 133 -8.93 -19.95 44.27
CA ASP A 133 -8.67 -19.00 45.35
C ASP A 133 -7.31 -18.31 45.16
N GLU A 134 -7.03 -17.77 43.97
CA GLU A 134 -5.79 -17.03 43.75
C GLU A 134 -5.89 -15.68 44.46
N PRO A 135 -4.92 -15.36 45.33
CA PRO A 135 -4.98 -14.12 46.10
C PRO A 135 -4.88 -12.92 45.14
N TRP A 136 -5.67 -11.89 45.42
CA TRP A 136 -5.86 -10.64 44.65
C TRP A 136 -4.59 -9.89 44.22
N TRP A 137 -3.40 -10.26 44.70
CA TRP A 137 -2.11 -9.72 44.25
C TRP A 137 -1.49 -10.49 43.08
N GLU A 138 -2.00 -11.68 42.76
CA GLU A 138 -1.63 -12.49 41.58
C GLU A 138 -2.51 -12.14 40.35
N TYR A 139 -3.51 -11.26 40.54
CA TYR A 139 -4.33 -10.75 39.45
C TYR A 139 -3.47 -9.86 38.56
N GLU A 140 -2.78 -10.47 37.59
CA GLU A 140 -2.31 -9.74 36.42
C GLU A 140 -3.57 -9.23 35.72
N PRO A 141 -3.91 -7.93 35.78
CA PRO A 141 -5.02 -7.43 34.98
C PRO A 141 -4.70 -7.86 33.56
N GLN A 142 -5.62 -8.61 32.93
CA GLN A 142 -5.53 -8.95 31.52
C GLN A 142 -5.05 -7.68 30.82
N ARG A 143 -3.77 -7.66 30.42
CA ARG A 143 -3.17 -6.54 29.69
C ARG A 143 -3.79 -6.62 28.32
N THR A 144 -5.09 -6.31 28.23
CA THR A 144 -5.71 -5.96 26.97
C THR A 144 -4.82 -4.83 26.49
N PRO A 145 -4.09 -5.04 25.39
CA PRO A 145 -3.11 -4.07 25.02
C PRO A 145 -3.93 -2.81 24.72
N VAL A 146 -3.58 -1.69 25.35
CA VAL A 146 -4.14 -0.35 25.10
C VAL A 146 -3.68 0.13 23.70
N THR A 147 -3.58 -0.81 22.77
CA THR A 147 -3.11 -0.71 21.40
C THR A 147 -4.27 -0.68 20.41
N SER A 148 -5.51 -0.84 20.87
CA SER A 148 -6.69 -0.87 20.00
C SER A 148 -7.35 0.50 19.80
N VAL A 149 -6.99 1.52 20.60
CA VAL A 149 -7.62 2.83 20.47
C VAL A 149 -7.04 3.59 19.28
N ARG A 150 -7.94 4.05 18.41
CA ARG A 150 -7.56 4.78 17.21
C ARG A 150 -7.25 6.23 17.55
N TYR A 151 -6.19 6.74 16.94
CA TYR A 151 -5.73 8.11 17.10
C TYR A 151 -6.84 9.14 16.87
N ARG A 152 -7.66 8.96 15.84
CA ARG A 152 -8.77 9.87 15.50
C ARG A 152 -9.75 10.08 16.66
N ASP A 153 -9.95 9.04 17.47
CA ASP A 153 -10.96 9.04 18.52
C ASP A 153 -10.42 9.69 19.81
N ILE A 154 -9.09 9.82 19.95
CA ILE A 154 -8.41 10.43 21.12
C ILE A 154 -7.72 11.76 20.84
N SER A 155 -7.43 12.09 19.58
CA SER A 155 -6.61 13.26 19.21
C SER A 155 -7.22 14.60 19.59
N GLY A 156 -8.52 14.65 19.88
CA GLY A 156 -9.19 15.88 20.35
C GLY A 156 -9.01 16.16 21.84
N TYR A 157 -8.54 15.18 22.62
CA TYR A 157 -8.42 15.29 24.08
C TYR A 157 -6.99 15.55 24.56
N TYR A 158 -5.99 15.30 23.71
CA TYR A 158 -4.59 15.40 24.08
C TYR A 158 -3.81 16.24 23.07
N ASP A 159 -3.01 17.19 23.54
CA ASP A 159 -2.07 17.94 22.72
C ASP A 159 -0.69 17.25 22.71
N PRO A 160 -0.14 16.86 21.55
CA PRO A 160 1.19 16.24 21.45
C PRO A 160 2.33 17.03 22.13
N HIS A 161 2.19 18.33 22.37
CA HIS A 161 3.21 19.14 23.04
C HIS A 161 3.27 18.92 24.55
N ASP A 162 2.19 18.45 25.15
CA ASP A 162 2.10 18.19 26.59
C ASP A 162 2.73 16.84 26.98
N TYR A 163 3.14 16.04 25.99
CA TYR A 163 3.71 14.72 26.23
C TYR A 163 5.06 14.79 26.96
N VAL A 164 5.16 14.02 28.03
CA VAL A 164 6.38 13.77 28.80
C VAL A 164 6.72 12.30 28.70
N GLU A 165 7.96 11.99 28.34
CA GLU A 165 8.45 10.61 28.21
C GLU A 165 8.45 9.91 29.57
N ALA A 166 7.79 8.75 29.65
CA ALA A 166 7.81 7.90 30.84
C ALA A 166 8.51 6.56 30.54
N PRO A 167 9.27 6.00 31.51
CA PRO A 167 9.81 4.65 31.37
C PRO A 167 8.68 3.63 31.21
N GLY A 168 8.73 2.84 30.13
CA GLY A 168 7.71 1.82 29.84
C GLY A 168 6.63 2.25 28.84
N ASP A 169 6.80 3.41 28.18
CA ASP A 169 5.91 3.84 27.12
C ASP A 169 5.83 2.81 25.96
N PRO A 170 4.62 2.39 25.56
CA PRO A 170 4.46 1.40 24.49
C PRO A 170 4.95 1.90 23.13
N TYR A 171 4.74 3.20 22.84
CA TYR A 171 5.11 3.81 21.58
C TYR A 171 6.35 4.68 21.79
N ILE A 172 7.32 4.60 20.89
CA ILE A 172 8.56 5.38 21.00
C ILE A 172 8.52 6.45 19.91
N PRO A 173 8.23 7.73 20.22
CA PRO A 173 7.99 8.76 19.21
C PRO A 173 9.14 8.93 18.22
N VAL A 174 10.39 8.87 18.72
CA VAL A 174 11.59 8.96 17.89
C VAL A 174 11.67 7.81 16.88
N LEU A 175 11.34 6.59 17.28
CA LEU A 175 11.36 5.44 16.38
C LEU A 175 10.23 5.52 15.36
N SER A 176 9.04 5.97 15.75
CA SER A 176 7.91 6.17 14.82
C SER A 176 8.28 7.21 13.75
N GLY A 177 8.90 8.33 14.14
CA GLY A 177 9.41 9.32 13.20
C GLY A 177 10.51 8.78 12.27
N LEU A 178 11.50 8.06 12.81
CA LEU A 178 12.57 7.44 12.01
C LEU A 178 12.03 6.38 11.05
N ALA A 179 11.06 5.59 11.46
CA ALA A 179 10.40 4.60 10.62
C ALA A 179 9.74 5.27 9.42
N SER A 180 8.94 6.33 9.64
CA SER A 180 8.32 7.12 8.57
C SER A 180 9.34 7.87 7.70
N PHE A 181 10.51 8.21 8.24
CA PHE A 181 11.60 8.72 7.43
C PHE A 181 12.10 7.68 6.43
N PHE A 182 12.35 6.43 6.81
CA PHE A 182 12.87 5.43 5.87
C PHE A 182 11.78 4.91 4.92
N ILE A 183 10.60 4.63 5.45
CA ILE A 183 9.46 4.11 4.70
C ILE A 183 8.27 5.01 5.05
N PRO A 184 7.84 5.90 4.13
CA PRO A 184 6.70 6.79 4.37
C PRO A 184 5.48 6.01 4.84
N GLY A 185 4.89 6.39 5.98
CA GLY A 185 3.73 5.71 6.55
C GLY A 185 4.04 4.57 7.52
N LEU A 186 5.29 4.10 7.61
CA LEU A 186 5.64 2.98 8.49
C LEU A 186 5.53 3.32 9.97
N GLY A 187 5.87 4.55 10.38
CA GLY A 187 5.71 5.01 11.76
C GLY A 187 4.25 4.92 12.21
N GLN A 188 3.32 5.39 11.37
CA GLN A 188 1.89 5.25 11.62
C GLN A 188 1.47 3.78 11.77
N CYS A 189 2.02 2.86 10.96
CA CYS A 189 1.73 1.43 11.09
C CYS A 189 2.26 0.84 12.40
N ILE A 190 3.47 1.22 12.83
CA ILE A 190 4.07 0.79 14.11
C ILE A 190 3.20 1.28 15.27
N ASP A 191 2.66 2.50 15.17
CA ASP A 191 1.76 3.06 16.18
C ASP A 191 0.33 2.46 16.10
N GLY A 192 0.09 1.44 15.27
CA GLY A 192 -1.19 0.76 15.12
C GLY A 192 -2.19 1.47 14.19
N GLU A 193 -1.81 2.57 13.54
CA GLU A 193 -2.63 3.33 12.60
C GLU A 193 -2.42 2.88 11.14
N TRP A 194 -2.61 1.59 10.87
CA TRP A 194 -2.37 0.97 9.55
C TRP A 194 -3.10 1.67 8.39
N GLY A 195 -4.35 2.10 8.59
CA GLY A 195 -5.11 2.81 7.56
C GLY A 195 -4.47 4.13 7.15
N ARG A 196 -3.95 4.91 8.12
CA ARG A 196 -3.23 6.16 7.85
C ARG A 196 -1.88 5.86 7.19
N GLY A 197 -1.15 4.87 7.70
CA GLY A 197 0.15 4.46 7.16
C GLY A 197 0.07 4.03 5.69
N ILE A 198 -0.88 3.16 5.35
CA ILE A 198 -1.11 2.73 3.96
C ILE A 198 -1.53 3.92 3.08
N GLY A 199 -2.35 4.83 3.58
CA GLY A 199 -2.70 6.07 2.88
C GLY A 199 -1.48 6.94 2.54
N VAL A 200 -0.52 7.06 3.47
CA VAL A 200 0.74 7.76 3.24
C VAL A 200 1.61 7.03 2.20
N VAL A 201 1.72 5.70 2.28
CA VAL A 201 2.45 4.88 1.28
C VAL A 201 1.85 5.09 -0.11
N ALA A 202 0.54 4.94 -0.26
CA ALA A 202 -0.16 5.11 -1.54
C ALA A 202 0.04 6.52 -2.11
N THR A 203 0.01 7.55 -1.25
CA THR A 203 0.28 8.92 -1.66
C THR A 203 1.72 9.10 -2.16
N ASN A 204 2.70 8.48 -1.50
CA ASN A 204 4.10 8.53 -1.94
C ASN A 204 4.32 7.81 -3.29
N VAL A 205 3.64 6.69 -3.51
CA VAL A 205 3.65 5.99 -4.79
C VAL A 205 3.04 6.86 -5.90
N ALA A 206 1.93 7.54 -5.61
CA ALA A 206 1.28 8.45 -6.57
C ALA A 206 2.21 9.60 -6.99
N PHE A 207 2.92 10.21 -6.03
CA PHE A 207 3.96 11.19 -6.33
C PHE A 207 5.09 10.60 -7.19
N GLY A 208 5.56 9.38 -6.89
CA GLY A 208 6.59 8.73 -7.71
C GLY A 208 6.17 8.51 -9.18
N VAL A 209 4.91 8.15 -9.42
CA VAL A 209 4.34 8.05 -10.77
C VAL A 209 4.27 9.42 -11.43
N LEU A 210 3.83 10.44 -10.71
CA LEU A 210 3.75 11.81 -11.20
C LEU A 210 5.15 12.34 -11.58
N GLU A 211 6.14 12.18 -10.70
CA GLU A 211 7.53 12.57 -10.93
C GLU A 211 8.12 11.85 -12.16
N PHE A 212 7.77 10.57 -12.38
CA PHE A 212 8.21 9.84 -13.57
C PHE A 212 7.63 10.43 -14.88
N VAL A 213 6.33 10.77 -14.88
CA VAL A 213 5.68 11.41 -16.03
C VAL A 213 6.25 12.81 -16.28
N GLU A 214 6.48 13.58 -15.23
CA GLU A 214 7.11 14.91 -15.32
C GLU A 214 8.55 14.82 -15.81
N ALA A 215 9.33 13.84 -15.35
CA ALA A 215 10.68 13.61 -15.84
C ALA A 215 10.68 13.29 -17.34
N CYS A 216 9.81 12.38 -17.80
CA CYS A 216 9.65 12.09 -19.23
C CYS A 216 9.30 13.36 -20.03
N THR A 217 8.38 14.18 -19.51
CA THR A 217 7.96 15.44 -20.15
C THR A 217 9.11 16.46 -20.20
N LEU A 218 9.90 16.55 -19.13
CA LEU A 218 11.07 17.43 -19.05
C LEU A 218 12.15 17.00 -20.04
N PHE A 219 12.43 15.70 -20.16
CA PHE A 219 13.37 15.18 -21.15
C PHE A 219 12.90 15.47 -22.58
N TYR A 220 11.62 15.23 -22.88
CA TYR A 220 11.06 15.50 -24.21
C TYR A 220 11.16 16.99 -24.59
N THR A 221 10.76 17.89 -23.69
CA THR A 221 10.81 19.34 -23.94
C THR A 221 12.24 19.90 -23.95
N ALA A 222 13.17 19.29 -23.20
CA ALA A 222 14.60 19.61 -23.28
C ALA A 222 15.19 19.23 -24.64
N GLU A 223 14.79 18.08 -25.19
CA GLU A 223 15.21 17.66 -26.52
C GLU A 223 14.64 18.59 -27.60
N GLU A 224 13.35 18.92 -27.53
CA GLU A 224 12.69 19.83 -28.48
C GLU A 224 13.34 21.22 -28.49
N SER A 225 13.63 21.79 -27.31
CA SER A 225 14.33 23.08 -27.20
C SER A 225 15.74 23.02 -27.77
N THR A 226 16.47 21.92 -27.53
CA THR A 226 17.81 21.69 -28.09
C THR A 226 17.77 21.57 -29.62
N GLN A 227 16.79 20.85 -30.17
CA GLN A 227 16.62 20.72 -31.62
C GLN A 227 16.21 22.05 -32.26
N ALA A 228 15.29 22.80 -31.64
CA ALA A 228 14.91 24.13 -32.09
C ALA A 228 16.12 25.09 -32.11
N TYR A 229 16.98 25.01 -31.08
CA TYR A 229 18.23 25.76 -31.02
C TYR A 229 19.17 25.36 -32.17
N LYS A 230 19.45 24.07 -32.35
CA LYS A 230 20.30 23.58 -33.46
C LYS A 230 19.77 24.05 -34.82
N ASN A 231 18.47 23.98 -35.03
CA ASN A 231 17.85 24.43 -36.28
C ASN A 231 18.03 25.94 -36.50
N ALA A 232 17.84 26.76 -35.47
CA ALA A 232 18.01 28.22 -35.57
C ALA A 232 19.47 28.61 -35.88
N TYR A 233 20.44 27.95 -35.24
CA TYR A 233 21.87 28.29 -35.38
C TYR A 233 22.53 27.66 -36.62
N PHE A 234 22.25 26.38 -36.93
CA PHE A 234 23.01 25.62 -37.94
C PHE A 234 22.46 25.78 -39.36
N THR A 235 21.17 26.07 -39.53
CA THR A 235 20.58 26.30 -40.87
C THR A 235 20.76 27.73 -41.36
N GLY A 236 21.33 28.64 -40.54
CA GLY A 236 21.39 30.07 -40.83
C GLY A 236 20.02 30.75 -40.96
N SER A 237 18.93 30.02 -40.70
CA SER A 237 17.56 30.45 -40.91
C SER A 237 17.02 31.12 -39.65
N TYR A 238 17.53 32.31 -39.35
CA TYR A 238 16.96 33.24 -38.35
C TYR A 238 15.71 33.94 -38.88
N ASN A 239 14.83 33.18 -39.53
CA ASN A 239 13.54 33.69 -39.97
C ASN A 239 12.54 33.68 -38.81
N TYR A 240 11.51 34.52 -38.89
CA TYR A 240 10.49 34.69 -37.85
C TYR A 240 9.90 33.37 -37.34
N SER A 241 9.68 32.40 -38.24
CA SER A 241 9.16 31.08 -37.90
C SER A 241 10.09 30.22 -37.04
N SER A 242 11.42 30.29 -37.25
CA SER A 242 12.41 29.57 -36.45
C SER A 242 12.49 30.12 -35.03
N ARG A 243 12.40 31.45 -34.89
CA ARG A 243 12.40 32.14 -33.58
C ARG A 243 11.12 31.84 -32.79
N ALA A 244 9.96 31.90 -33.44
CA ALA A 244 8.69 31.53 -32.80
C ALA A 244 8.66 30.07 -32.31
N ARG A 245 9.32 29.14 -33.01
CA ARG A 245 9.50 27.74 -32.58
C ARG A 245 10.41 27.63 -31.37
N LEU A 246 11.55 28.31 -31.36
CA LEU A 246 12.49 28.32 -30.23
C LEU A 246 11.85 28.92 -28.97
N ASP A 247 11.15 30.05 -29.10
CA ASP A 247 10.49 30.71 -27.97
C ASP A 247 9.39 29.82 -27.38
N ARG A 248 8.62 29.11 -28.23
CA ARG A 248 7.64 28.12 -27.78
C ARG A 248 8.29 26.94 -27.06
N ALA A 249 9.33 26.35 -27.64
CA ALA A 249 10.02 25.19 -27.07
C ALA A 249 10.66 25.55 -25.71
N ASN A 250 11.29 26.72 -25.61
CA ASN A 250 11.83 27.23 -24.34
C ASN A 250 10.73 27.52 -23.31
N GLY A 251 9.59 28.06 -23.74
CA GLY A 251 8.43 28.27 -22.88
C GLY A 251 7.87 26.95 -22.33
N MET A 252 7.76 25.92 -23.17
CA MET A 252 7.31 24.59 -22.78
C MET A 252 8.30 23.91 -21.82
N PHE A 253 9.61 23.98 -22.11
CA PHE A 253 10.65 23.47 -21.22
C PHE A 253 10.64 24.18 -19.87
N GLY A 254 10.54 25.52 -19.86
CA GLY A 254 10.46 26.30 -18.63
C GLY A 254 9.22 25.96 -17.79
N ALA A 255 8.07 25.73 -18.44
CA ALA A 255 6.85 25.30 -17.75
C ALA A 255 6.99 23.88 -17.16
N ALA A 256 7.53 22.93 -17.93
CA ALA A 256 7.78 21.56 -17.46
C ALA A 256 8.75 21.56 -16.27
N PHE A 257 9.85 22.31 -16.37
CA PHE A 257 10.85 22.44 -15.30
C PHE A 257 10.24 23.06 -14.04
N GLY A 258 9.44 24.12 -14.18
CA GLY A 258 8.74 24.75 -13.07
C GLY A 258 7.76 23.80 -12.38
N ALA A 259 7.00 23.02 -13.14
CA ALA A 259 6.10 22.00 -12.60
C ALA A 259 6.85 20.93 -11.80
N THR A 260 7.96 20.41 -12.34
CA THR A 260 8.80 19.42 -11.64
C THR A 260 9.30 19.95 -10.29
N LEU A 261 9.80 21.19 -10.24
CA LEU A 261 10.26 21.79 -8.99
C LEU A 261 9.14 21.95 -7.96
N LEU A 262 7.94 22.31 -8.41
CA LEU A 262 6.77 22.44 -7.53
C LEU A 262 6.39 21.07 -6.93
N THR A 263 6.34 20.03 -7.75
CA THR A 263 6.02 18.66 -7.32
C THR A 263 7.06 18.15 -6.32
N MET A 264 8.35 18.36 -6.59
CA MET A 264 9.43 18.00 -5.66
C MET A 264 9.31 18.72 -4.30
N ALA A 265 8.94 20.01 -4.32
CA ALA A 265 8.71 20.79 -3.10
C ALA A 265 7.50 20.25 -2.32
N ALA A 266 6.40 19.96 -3.01
CA ALA A 266 5.19 19.38 -2.42
C ALA A 266 5.45 18.01 -1.79
N GLN A 267 6.16 17.12 -2.50
CA GLN A 267 6.55 15.81 -1.99
C GLN A 267 7.49 15.94 -0.77
N THR A 268 8.40 16.89 -0.77
CA THR A 268 9.28 17.14 0.40
C THR A 268 8.48 17.62 1.59
N ALA A 269 7.56 18.56 1.41
CA ALA A 269 6.68 19.05 2.47
C ALA A 269 5.79 17.92 3.02
N PHE A 270 5.22 17.09 2.14
CA PHE A 270 4.46 15.91 2.53
C PHE A 270 5.31 14.90 3.32
N ASN A 271 6.58 14.73 2.94
CA ASN A 271 7.52 13.85 3.63
C ASN A 271 7.83 14.33 5.05
N VAL A 272 8.04 15.63 5.24
CA VAL A 272 8.23 16.21 6.57
C VAL A 272 6.95 16.08 7.40
N TRP A 273 5.79 16.38 6.80
CA TRP A 273 4.50 16.25 7.46
C TRP A 273 4.25 14.83 7.96
N ASN A 274 4.51 13.79 7.14
CA ASN A 274 4.24 12.42 7.57
C ASN A 274 5.13 11.93 8.72
N ILE A 275 6.36 12.46 8.83
CA ILE A 275 7.27 12.16 9.94
C ILE A 275 6.71 12.79 11.22
N CYS A 276 6.34 14.07 11.16
CA CYS A 276 5.73 14.78 12.29
C CYS A 276 4.40 14.14 12.72
N ASP A 277 3.57 13.70 11.76
CA ASP A 277 2.31 13.01 12.02
C ASP A 277 2.54 11.70 12.80
N ALA A 278 3.51 10.87 12.40
CA ALA A 278 3.86 9.65 13.14
C ALA A 278 4.31 9.95 14.58
N VAL A 279 5.20 10.94 14.75
CA VAL A 279 5.65 11.36 16.10
C VAL A 279 4.47 11.81 16.96
N ASN A 280 3.57 12.62 16.41
CA ASN A 280 2.41 13.14 17.14
C ASN A 280 1.42 12.03 17.53
N ILE A 281 1.23 11.03 16.65
CA ILE A 281 0.39 9.87 16.94
C ILE A 281 0.95 9.09 18.13
N ALA A 282 2.24 8.76 18.12
CA ALA A 282 2.90 8.05 19.22
C ALA A 282 2.73 8.80 20.56
N LYS A 283 2.97 10.11 20.57
CA LYS A 283 2.83 10.95 21.76
C LYS A 283 1.41 10.96 22.31
N VAL A 284 0.41 11.15 21.45
CA VAL A 284 -1.01 11.16 21.85
C VAL A 284 -1.43 9.82 22.42
N LYS A 285 -1.01 8.72 21.80
CA LYS A 285 -1.30 7.37 22.29
C LYS A 285 -0.63 7.09 23.63
N ASN A 286 0.60 7.55 23.85
CA ASN A 286 1.26 7.41 25.15
C ASN A 286 0.57 8.21 26.26
N MET A 287 0.13 9.45 26.00
CA MET A 287 -0.62 10.22 27.00
C MET A 287 -1.96 9.57 27.35
N TYR A 288 -2.67 9.05 26.34
CA TYR A 288 -3.87 8.25 26.58
C TYR A 288 -3.55 7.01 27.42
N TYR A 289 -2.42 6.34 27.16
CA TYR A 289 -1.96 5.21 27.95
C TYR A 289 -1.70 5.61 29.41
N HIS A 290 -1.00 6.71 29.66
CA HIS A 290 -0.75 7.23 31.01
C HIS A 290 -2.05 7.51 31.77
N ASP A 291 -3.01 8.18 31.14
CA ASP A 291 -4.31 8.49 31.75
C ASP A 291 -5.14 7.22 31.97
N SER A 292 -5.10 6.26 31.04
CA SER A 292 -5.79 4.97 31.19
C SER A 292 -5.25 4.17 32.38
N LEU A 293 -3.92 4.12 32.54
CA LEU A 293 -3.27 3.48 33.68
C LEU A 293 -3.58 4.22 34.98
N ALA A 294 -3.51 5.56 34.97
CA ALA A 294 -3.85 6.37 36.12
C ALA A 294 -5.29 6.10 36.59
N ARG A 295 -6.25 5.98 35.67
CA ARG A 295 -7.65 5.61 36.00
C ARG A 295 -7.77 4.18 36.52
N SER A 296 -7.02 3.24 35.97
CA SER A 296 -7.03 1.84 36.42
C SER A 296 -6.42 1.65 37.82
N TYR A 297 -5.42 2.45 38.21
CA TYR A 297 -4.79 2.40 39.53
C TYR A 297 -5.42 3.36 40.55
N ALA A 298 -6.25 4.31 40.12
CA ALA A 298 -6.88 5.33 40.97
C ALA A 298 -8.39 5.09 41.23
N SER A 299 -8.88 3.86 41.21
CA SER A 299 -10.26 3.57 41.63
C SER A 299 -10.38 3.49 43.16
N LEU A 300 -10.13 4.59 43.86
CA LEU A 300 -10.50 4.74 45.27
C LEU A 300 -11.88 5.40 45.30
N ASP A 301 -12.94 4.60 45.11
CA ASP A 301 -14.32 5.09 45.09
C ASP A 301 -14.78 5.35 46.52
N MET A 302 -14.81 6.63 46.90
CA MET A 302 -15.22 7.09 48.22
C MET A 302 -16.65 7.64 48.16
N GLN A 303 -17.61 6.85 48.65
CA GLN A 303 -19.00 7.25 48.75
C GLN A 303 -19.34 7.61 50.20
N LEU A 304 -19.75 8.85 50.42
CA LEU A 304 -20.19 9.33 51.73
C LEU A 304 -21.72 9.30 51.80
N ALA A 305 -22.29 8.44 52.63
CA ALA A 305 -23.73 8.28 52.79
C ALA A 305 -24.19 8.70 54.20
N PRO A 306 -25.29 9.45 54.35
CA PRO A 306 -25.84 9.76 55.66
C PRO A 306 -26.31 8.47 56.34
N GLN A 307 -25.93 8.28 57.61
CA GLN A 307 -26.32 7.12 58.41
C GLN A 307 -27.05 7.59 59.67
N LEU A 308 -28.21 6.99 59.93
CA LEU A 308 -28.90 7.12 61.21
C LEU A 308 -28.62 5.85 62.03
N ALA A 309 -27.97 6.02 63.18
CA ALA A 309 -27.67 4.95 64.11
C ALA A 309 -28.25 5.26 65.49
N PHE A 310 -28.49 4.25 66.31
CA PHE A 310 -28.91 4.44 67.71
C PHE A 310 -27.73 4.13 68.62
N ALA A 311 -27.31 5.12 69.42
CA ALA A 311 -26.21 4.96 70.37
C ALA A 311 -26.77 4.84 71.80
N PRO A 312 -26.25 3.91 72.62
CA PRO A 312 -26.63 3.80 74.02
C PRO A 312 -26.07 4.98 74.82
N THR A 313 -26.93 5.64 75.59
CA THR A 313 -26.52 6.66 76.56
C THR A 313 -26.12 6.02 77.89
N ALA A 314 -25.41 6.76 78.75
CA ALA A 314 -24.93 6.30 80.05
C ALA A 314 -26.04 5.74 80.98
N ASN A 315 -27.31 6.09 80.70
CA ASN A 315 -28.48 5.63 81.46
C ASN A 315 -29.17 4.40 80.83
N GLY A 316 -28.57 3.78 79.81
CA GLY A 316 -29.13 2.60 79.11
C GLY A 316 -30.18 2.90 78.04
N ASN A 317 -30.55 4.18 77.84
CA ASN A 317 -31.51 4.57 76.80
C ASN A 317 -30.83 4.76 75.44
N LEU A 318 -31.46 4.30 74.36
CA LEU A 318 -30.97 4.49 72.99
C LEU A 318 -31.38 5.87 72.47
N GLN A 319 -30.42 6.67 72.00
CA GLN A 319 -30.68 7.94 71.33
C GLN A 319 -30.32 7.88 69.83
N PRO A 320 -31.16 8.42 68.94
CA PRO A 320 -30.83 8.50 67.52
C PRO A 320 -29.68 9.48 67.32
N THR A 321 -28.65 9.04 66.62
CA THR A 321 -27.47 9.81 66.24
C THR A 321 -27.36 9.81 64.72
N ALA A 322 -27.26 11.00 64.14
CA ALA A 322 -26.98 11.15 62.71
C ALA A 322 -25.47 11.24 62.50
N GLY A 323 -24.94 10.43 61.58
CA GLY A 323 -23.54 10.41 61.19
C GLY A 323 -23.41 10.30 59.67
N LEU A 324 -22.16 10.25 59.22
CA LEU A 324 -21.80 9.97 57.83
C LEU A 324 -21.03 8.66 57.80
N SER A 325 -21.48 7.74 56.96
CA SER A 325 -20.76 6.52 56.63
C SER A 325 -19.89 6.78 55.41
N LEU A 326 -18.61 6.45 55.50
CA LEU A 326 -17.70 6.46 54.36
C LEU A 326 -17.54 5.03 53.86
N LYS A 327 -18.07 4.76 52.67
CA LYS A 327 -17.78 3.54 51.93
C LYS A 327 -16.58 3.80 51.04
N VAL A 328 -15.51 3.07 51.27
CA VAL A 328 -14.32 3.06 50.42
C VAL A 328 -14.33 1.75 49.63
N SER A 329 -14.45 1.83 48.31
CA SER A 329 -14.26 0.68 47.42
C SER A 329 -12.84 0.73 46.86
N PHE A 330 -12.13 -0.39 46.98
CA PHE A 330 -10.79 -0.62 46.46
C PHE A 330 -10.84 -1.76 45.44
#